data_AF-A0A496B608-F1
#
_entry.id   AF-A0A496B608-F1
#
_cell.length_a   1.000
_cell.length_b   1.000
_cell.length_c   1.000
_cell.angle_alpha   90.00
_cell.angle_beta   90.00
_cell.angle_gamma   90.00
#
_symmetry.space_group_name_H-M   'P 1'
#
loop_
_entity.id
_entity.type
_entity.pdbx_description
1 polymer ?
#
loop_
_entity_poly.entity_id
_entity_poly.type
_entity_poly.pdbx_seq_one_letter_code
_entity_poly.pdbx_strand_id
1 'polypeptide(L)' 'MRQDELSLETYKQAREFLRIGNRAAKRAQEENRKKGIPNVYSFNGHIYYELPNGELTRENPYEEKK' A
#
# COMPACT_ATOMS: atom_id res chain seq x y z
N MET A 1 27.13 -17.85 -18.42
CA MET A 1 25.70 -17.92 -18.02
C MET A 1 25.63 -17.42 -16.58
N ARG A 2 24.66 -16.54 -16.26
CA ARG A 2 24.54 -15.77 -15.00
C ARG A 2 24.42 -16.66 -13.77
N GLN A 3 25.04 -16.25 -12.66
CA GLN A 3 24.83 -16.84 -11.34
C GLN A 3 24.55 -15.73 -10.31
N ASP A 4 23.50 -14.95 -10.56
CA ASP A 4 22.94 -14.00 -9.59
C ASP A 4 21.71 -14.65 -8.92
N GLU A 5 21.87 -15.86 -8.38
CA GLU A 5 20.81 -16.48 -7.59
C GLU A 5 20.87 -15.96 -6.16
N LEU A 6 19.77 -15.33 -5.71
CA LEU A 6 19.64 -14.88 -4.33
C LEU A 6 19.75 -16.07 -3.37
N SER A 7 20.54 -15.92 -2.31
CA SER A 7 20.64 -16.97 -1.28
C SER A 7 19.28 -17.18 -0.60
N LEU A 8 19.05 -18.41 -0.11
CA LEU A 8 17.84 -18.73 0.67
C LEU A 8 17.67 -17.82 1.88
N GLU A 9 18.77 -17.44 2.54
CA GLU A 9 18.74 -16.53 3.69
C GLU A 9 18.31 -15.12 3.29
N THR A 10 18.78 -14.62 2.14
CA THR A 10 18.34 -13.33 1.59
C THR A 10 16.84 -13.36 1.31
N TYR A 11 16.31 -14.46 0.76
CA TYR A 11 14.87 -14.61 0.52
C TYR A 11 14.06 -14.65 1.84
N LYS A 12 14.53 -15.38 2.85
CA LYS A 12 13.89 -15.40 4.18
C LYS A 12 13.85 -14.01 4.81
N GLN A 13 14.95 -13.27 4.73
CA GLN A 13 15.04 -11.92 5.27
C GLN A 13 14.10 -10.95 4.54
N ALA A 14 14.08 -10.98 3.21
CA ALA A 14 13.17 -10.16 2.42
C ALA A 14 11.69 -10.47 2.74
N ARG A 15 11.34 -11.74 2.90
CA ARG A 15 9.99 -12.16 3.29
C ARG A 15 9.60 -11.65 4.67
N GLU A 16 10.54 -11.64 5.62
CA GLU A 16 10.29 -11.11 6.96
C GLU A 16 10.04 -9.60 6.93
N PHE A 17 10.83 -8.85 6.18
CA PHE A 17 10.58 -7.42 5.98
C PHE A 17 9.23 -7.14 5.32
N LEU A 18 8.87 -7.89 4.28
CA LEU A 18 7.56 -7.78 3.64
C LEU A 18 6.42 -8.10 4.62
N ARG A 19 6.58 -9.11 5.47
CA ARG A 19 5.58 -9.47 6.50
C ARG A 19 5.36 -8.33 7.49
N ILE A 20 6.43 -7.71 7.97
CA ILE A 20 6.36 -6.57 8.90
C ILE A 20 5.72 -5.36 8.19
N GLY A 21 6.18 -5.03 7.00
CA GLY A 21 5.66 -3.92 6.19
C GLY A 21 4.16 -4.06 5.89
N ASN A 22 3.73 -5.23 5.43
CA ASN A 22 2.32 -5.51 5.14
C ASN A 22 1.44 -5.38 6.40
N ARG A 23 1.92 -5.84 7.55
CA ARG A 23 1.20 -5.70 8.82
C ARG A 23 1.07 -4.23 9.24
N ALA A 24 2.12 -3.44 9.08
CA ALA A 24 2.11 -2.02 9.41
C ALA A 24 1.17 -1.24 8.46
N ALA A 25 1.25 -1.49 7.16
CA ALA A 25 0.38 -0.87 6.16
C ALA A 25 -1.10 -1.17 6.42
N LYS A 26 -1.45 -2.43 6.70
CA LYS A 26 -2.83 -2.82 7.02
C LYS A 26 -3.37 -2.08 8.25
N ARG A 27 -2.56 -1.97 9.31
CA ARG A 27 -2.94 -1.23 10.52
C ARG A 27 -3.17 0.26 10.22
N ALA A 28 -2.28 0.88 9.46
CA ALA A 28 -2.43 2.28 9.06
C ALA A 28 -3.72 2.50 8.25
N GLN A 29 -4.03 1.58 7.33
CA GLN A 29 -5.26 1.65 6.53
C GLN A 29 -6.52 1.50 7.38
N GLU A 30 -6.51 0.62 8.38
CA GLU A 30 -7.61 0.46 9.33
C GLU A 30 -7.82 1.73 10.17
N GLU A 31 -6.75 2.36 10.64
CA GLU A 31 -6.82 3.63 11.38
C GLU A 31 -7.31 4.79 10.51
N ASN A 32 -6.89 4.85 9.25
CA ASN A 32 -7.40 5.83 8.29
C ASN A 32 -8.91 5.70 8.09
N ARG A 33 -9.42 4.47 7.92
CA ARG A 33 -10.87 4.20 7.84
C ARG A 33 -11.62 4.70 9.08
N LYS A 34 -11.10 4.40 10.28
CA LYS A 34 -11.70 4.88 11.55
C LYS A 34 -11.75 6.41 11.65
N LYS A 35 -10.77 7.10 11.06
CA LYS A 35 -10.67 8.57 11.06
C LYS A 35 -11.36 9.24 9.87
N GLY A 36 -11.96 8.47 8.95
CA GLY A 36 -12.53 9.01 7.71
C GLY A 36 -11.47 9.60 6.76
N ILE A 37 -10.22 9.16 6.85
CA ILE A 37 -9.13 9.57 5.96
C ILE A 37 -9.08 8.58 4.80
N PRO A 38 -9.16 9.03 3.53
CA PRO A 38 -9.01 8.14 2.39
C PRO A 38 -7.68 7.38 2.36
N ASN A 39 -7.70 6.09 2.00
CA ASN A 39 -6.47 5.35 1.73
C ASN A 39 -6.05 5.54 0.26
N VAL A 40 -4.74 5.59 0.01
CA VAL A 40 -4.18 5.74 -1.35
C VAL A 40 -3.54 4.43 -1.79
N TYR A 41 -3.85 4.01 -3.01
CA TYR A 41 -3.30 2.81 -3.63
C TYR A 41 -2.72 3.15 -4.99
N SER A 42 -1.69 2.39 -5.39
CA SER A 42 -1.18 2.38 -6.76
C SER A 42 -1.39 0.99 -7.35
N PHE A 43 -2.23 0.89 -8.37
CA PHE A 43 -2.50 -0.34 -9.10
C PHE A 43 -2.17 -0.11 -10.57
N ASN A 44 -1.26 -0.91 -11.14
CA ASN A 44 -0.84 -0.82 -12.53
C ASN A 44 -0.43 0.60 -12.98
N GLY A 45 0.23 1.36 -12.09
CA GLY A 45 0.67 2.73 -12.38
C GLY A 45 -0.41 3.81 -12.26
N HIS A 46 -1.62 3.46 -11.82
CA HIS A 46 -2.70 4.40 -11.56
C HIS A 46 -2.94 4.55 -10.06
N ILE A 47 -3.18 5.80 -9.63
CA ILE A 47 -3.52 6.13 -8.25
C ILE A 47 -5.04 6.00 -8.06
N TYR A 48 -5.42 5.37 -6.95
CA TYR A 48 -6.79 5.22 -6.50
C TYR A 48 -6.89 5.64 -5.03
N TYR A 49 -8.02 6.25 -4.69
CA TYR A 49 -8.36 6.68 -3.35
C TYR A 49 -9.58 5.87 -2.87
N GLU A 50 -9.45 5.14 -1.76
CA GLU A 50 -10.56 4.51 -1.05
C GLU A 50 -11.17 5.55 -0.12
N LEU A 51 -12.36 6.02 -0.48
CA LEU A 51 -13.15 6.96 0.32
C LEU A 51 -13.66 6.28 1.61
N PRO A 52 -14.08 7.06 2.63
CA PRO A 52 -14.58 6.49 3.89
C PRO A 52 -15.80 5.56 3.75
N ASN A 53 -16.57 5.72 2.67
CA ASN A 53 -17.70 4.83 2.32
C ASN A 53 -17.25 3.50 1.69
N GLY A 54 -15.95 3.30 1.44
CA GLY A 54 -15.37 2.11 0.81
C GLY A 54 -15.27 2.17 -0.72
N GLU A 55 -15.70 3.26 -1.35
CA GLU A 55 -15.62 3.45 -2.79
C GLU A 55 -14.19 3.77 -3.24
N LEU A 56 -13.76 3.19 -4.37
CA LEU A 56 -12.50 3.54 -5.01
C LEU A 56 -12.73 4.57 -6.12
N THR A 57 -12.05 5.71 -6.04
CA THR A 57 -12.07 6.75 -7.06
C THR A 57 -10.66 7.08 -7.57
N ARG A 58 -10.58 7.63 -8.78
CA ARG A 58 -9.34 8.23 -9.34
C ARG A 58 -9.30 9.75 -9.14
N GLU A 59 -10.40 10.34 -8.70
CA GLU A 59 -10.45 11.76 -8.35
C GLU A 59 -9.75 11.96 -7.01
N ASN A 60 -8.84 12.94 -6.96
CA ASN A 60 -8.07 13.22 -5.76
C ASN A 60 -8.93 13.96 -4.74
N PRO A 61 -9.28 13.34 -3.59
CA PRO A 61 -10.11 13.98 -2.58
C PRO A 61 -9.38 15.11 -1.81
N TYR A 62 -8.07 15.25 -2.00
CA TYR A 62 -7.24 16.26 -1.35
C TYR A 62 -6.94 17.48 -2.23
N GLU A 63 -7.36 17.47 -3.49
CA GLU A 63 -7.23 18.66 -4.33
C GLU A 63 -8.27 19.70 -3.92
N GLU A 64 -7.80 20.92 -3.67
CA GLU A 64 -8.71 22.07 -3.51
C GLU A 64 -9.45 22.30 -4.82
N LYS A 65 -10.78 22.30 -4.77
CA LYS A 65 -11.59 22.77 -5.90
C LYS A 65 -11.33 24.28 -6.04
N LYS A 66 -10.57 24.66 -7.06
CA LYS A 66 -10.39 26.05 -7.46
C LYS A 66 -11.69 26.67 -7.96
#